data_AF-A0A6A0AK12-F1
#
_entry.id   AF-A0A6A0AK12-F1
#
_cell.length_a   1.000
_cell.length_b   1.000
_cell.length_c   1.000
_cell.angle_alpha   90.00
_cell.angle_beta   90.00
_cell.angle_gamma   90.00
#
_symmetry.space_group_name_H-M   'P 1'
#
loop_
_entity.id
_entity.type
_entity.pdbx_description
1 polymer ?
#
loop_
_entity_poly.entity_id
_entity_poly.type
_entity_poly.pdbx_seq_one_letter_code
_entity_poly.pdbx_strand_id
1 'polypeptide(L)'
;AWHGYTQSLNLTQCGLTVSMDSAVIAMPVMEDLLVFVEKELGPALPRNALHIRELTAPEVQRLNDACSRTKITVQVNHRSNGKLRHRVRGFTPQSAARGLFELKDGSKTTVAQYFREHYNKQLTYANLPCVVVGGSKRPEWLPIEVCRIVPDTGEG
;
A
#
# COMPACT_ATOMS: atom_id res chain seq x y z
N ALA A 1 -5.11 -15.13 -20.92
CA ALA A 1 -5.64 -16.27 -20.14
C ALA A 1 -5.04 -17.54 -20.72
N TRP A 2 -4.25 -18.28 -19.94
CA TRP A 2 -3.71 -19.58 -20.35
C TRP A 2 -4.22 -20.60 -19.32
N HIS A 3 -4.96 -21.59 -19.79
CA HIS A 3 -5.61 -22.59 -18.94
C HIS A 3 -4.65 -23.76 -18.75
N GLY A 4 -4.19 -23.98 -17.52
CA GLY A 4 -3.50 -25.22 -17.15
C GLY A 4 -4.51 -26.26 -16.71
N TYR A 5 -4.60 -27.37 -17.43
CA TYR A 5 -5.33 -28.57 -17.01
C TYR A 5 -4.30 -29.66 -16.74
N THR A 6 -4.22 -30.15 -15.50
CA THR A 6 -3.49 -31.39 -15.21
C THR A 6 -4.51 -32.49 -15.00
N GLN A 7 -4.50 -33.49 -15.87
CA GLN A 7 -5.30 -34.70 -15.72
C GLN A 7 -4.36 -35.82 -15.27
N SER A 8 -4.70 -36.51 -14.18
CA SER A 8 -4.06 -37.77 -13.81
C SER A 8 -5.07 -38.91 -13.99
N LEU A 9 -4.73 -39.87 -14.85
CA LEU A 9 -5.51 -41.08 -15.09
C LEU A 9 -4.98 -42.19 -14.19
N ASN A 10 -5.82 -42.71 -13.28
CA ASN A 10 -5.50 -43.91 -12.52
C ASN A 10 -6.22 -45.11 -13.14
N LEU A 11 -5.45 -46.09 -13.63
CA LEU A 11 -6.00 -47.38 -14.06
C LEU A 11 -6.38 -48.19 -12.82
N THR A 12 -7.67 -48.51 -12.70
CA THR A 12 -8.15 -49.55 -11.77
C THR A 12 -8.93 -50.60 -12.55
N GLN A 13 -8.95 -51.84 -12.03
CA GLN A 13 -9.45 -53.03 -12.75
C GLN A 13 -10.97 -53.01 -13.05
N CYS A 14 -11.69 -51.95 -12.69
CA CYS A 14 -13.13 -51.79 -12.94
C CYS A 14 -13.51 -50.50 -13.70
N GLY A 15 -12.56 -49.84 -14.37
CA GLY A 15 -12.85 -48.70 -15.25
C GLY A 15 -12.15 -47.40 -14.87
N LEU A 16 -12.22 -46.43 -15.80
CA LEU A 16 -11.52 -45.15 -15.73
C LEU A 16 -12.29 -44.18 -14.83
N THR A 17 -11.67 -43.66 -13.77
CA THR A 17 -12.21 -42.56 -12.96
C THR A 17 -11.33 -41.33 -13.07
N VAL A 18 -11.95 -40.16 -13.25
CA VAL A 18 -11.28 -38.85 -13.33
C VAL A 18 -11.53 -38.12 -12.02
N SER A 19 -10.46 -37.92 -11.23
CA SER A 19 -10.49 -37.08 -10.03
C SER A 19 -10.10 -35.66 -10.43
N MET A 20 -10.99 -34.69 -10.24
CA MET A 20 -10.73 -33.28 -10.56
C MET A 20 -10.59 -32.49 -9.24
N ASP A 21 -9.37 -32.18 -8.83
CA ASP A 21 -9.12 -31.30 -7.69
C ASP A 21 -8.89 -29.87 -8.22
N SER A 22 -9.84 -28.98 -7.97
CA SER A 22 -9.75 -27.57 -8.39
C SER A 22 -9.01 -26.76 -7.32
N ALA A 23 -7.69 -26.66 -7.42
CA ALA A 23 -6.94 -25.70 -6.62
C ALA A 23 -7.10 -24.28 -7.20
N VAL A 24 -7.89 -23.43 -6.54
CA VAL A 24 -7.97 -21.99 -6.87
C VAL A 24 -6.78 -21.29 -6.24
N ILE A 25 -5.74 -21.01 -7.03
CA ILE A 25 -4.66 -20.11 -6.60
C ILE A 25 -5.17 -18.68 -6.79
N ALA A 26 -5.64 -18.06 -5.71
CA ALA A 26 -5.92 -16.63 -5.72
C ALA A 26 -4.60 -15.87 -5.93
N MET A 27 -4.42 -15.26 -7.10
CA MET A 27 -3.28 -14.36 -7.32
C MET A 27 -3.40 -13.17 -6.36
N PRO A 28 -2.35 -12.82 -5.61
CA PRO A 28 -2.39 -11.67 -4.72
C PRO A 28 -2.52 -10.40 -5.56
N VAL A 29 -3.69 -9.75 -5.52
CA VAL A 29 -3.89 -8.44 -6.15
C VAL A 29 -3.09 -7.41 -5.35
N MET A 30 -2.08 -6.83 -5.99
CA MET A 30 -1.39 -5.66 -5.45
C MET A 30 -2.20 -4.43 -5.81
N GLU A 31 -2.81 -3.78 -4.81
CA GLU A 31 -3.65 -2.60 -5.00
C GLU A 31 -2.88 -1.34 -4.59
N ASP A 32 -2.95 -0.26 -5.39
CA ASP A 32 -2.33 1.01 -4.99
C ASP A 32 -3.03 1.55 -3.73
N LEU A 33 -2.26 2.01 -2.75
CA LEU A 33 -2.82 2.53 -1.49
C LEU A 33 -3.78 3.72 -1.71
N LEU A 34 -3.59 4.45 -2.81
CA LEU A 34 -4.50 5.52 -3.22
C LEU A 34 -5.94 5.01 -3.44
N VAL A 35 -6.12 3.81 -4.00
CA VAL A 35 -7.43 3.20 -4.20
C VAL A 35 -8.11 2.88 -2.86
N PHE A 36 -7.33 2.43 -1.88
CA PHE A 36 -7.83 2.24 -0.52
C PHE A 36 -8.30 3.56 0.11
N VAL A 37 -7.51 4.63 -0.04
CA VAL A 37 -7.88 5.96 0.47
C VAL A 37 -9.18 6.46 -0.16
N GLU A 38 -9.38 6.26 -1.46
CA GLU A 38 -10.62 6.60 -2.16
C GLU A 38 -11.82 5.81 -1.63
N LYS A 39 -11.67 4.50 -1.43
CA LYS A 39 -12.73 3.64 -0.87
C LYS A 39 -13.13 4.09 0.53
N GLU A 40 -12.16 4.40 1.38
CA GLU A 40 -12.41 4.80 2.77
C GLU A 40 -13.03 6.19 2.88
N LEU A 41 -12.63 7.15 2.03
CA LEU A 41 -13.19 8.50 2.02
C LEU A 41 -14.55 8.58 1.30
N GLY A 42 -14.83 7.61 0.43
CA GLY A 42 -16.10 7.44 -0.25
C GLY A 42 -16.29 8.34 -1.48
N PRO A 43 -17.45 8.26 -2.15
CA PRO A 43 -17.71 8.92 -3.44
C PRO A 43 -17.72 10.45 -3.37
N ALA A 44 -17.80 11.02 -2.16
CA ALA A 44 -17.73 12.47 -1.95
C ALA A 44 -16.34 13.06 -2.33
N LEU A 45 -15.30 12.22 -2.41
CA LEU A 45 -13.93 12.64 -2.70
C LEU A 45 -13.33 11.83 -3.85
N PRO A 46 -13.68 12.17 -5.11
CA PRO A 46 -13.09 11.52 -6.26
C PRO A 46 -11.59 11.82 -6.36
N ARG A 47 -10.86 10.96 -7.08
CA ARG A 47 -9.40 11.06 -7.31
C ARG A 47 -8.91 12.49 -7.63
N ASN A 48 -9.67 13.19 -8.46
CA ASN A 48 -9.32 14.54 -8.92
C ASN A 48 -9.33 15.55 -7.78
N ALA A 49 -10.24 15.41 -6.81
CA ALA A 49 -10.29 16.24 -5.62
C ALA A 49 -9.12 15.95 -4.67
N LEU A 50 -8.66 14.70 -4.62
CA LEU A 50 -7.54 14.28 -3.78
C LEU A 50 -6.18 14.83 -4.23
N HIS A 51 -6.04 15.35 -5.45
CA HIS A 51 -4.81 16.00 -5.94
C HIS A 51 -4.75 17.50 -5.58
N ILE A 52 -5.90 18.14 -5.34
CA ILE A 52 -6.00 19.61 -5.28
C ILE A 52 -6.35 20.15 -3.89
N ARG A 53 -6.69 19.28 -2.93
CA ARG A 53 -7.23 19.65 -1.62
C ARG A 53 -6.60 18.84 -0.49
N GLU A 54 -6.23 19.48 0.61
CA GLU A 54 -5.79 18.75 1.81
C GLU A 54 -6.95 18.00 2.48
N LEU A 55 -6.65 16.87 3.13
CA LEU A 55 -7.64 16.17 3.94
C LEU A 55 -7.87 16.91 5.26
N THR A 56 -9.12 16.97 5.69
CA THR A 56 -9.53 17.50 6.99
C THR A 56 -9.14 16.52 8.10
N ALA A 57 -8.98 17.02 9.33
CA ALA A 57 -8.69 16.19 10.50
C ALA A 57 -9.62 14.96 10.66
N PRO A 58 -10.96 15.07 10.53
CA PRO A 58 -11.85 13.90 10.63
C PRO A 58 -11.66 12.90 9.47
N GLU A 59 -11.34 13.36 8.26
CA GLU A 59 -11.03 12.47 7.13
C GLU A 59 -9.74 11.69 7.39
N VAL A 60 -8.70 12.35 7.91
CA VAL A 60 -7.44 11.69 8.31
C VAL A 60 -7.68 10.70 9.46
N GLN A 61 -8.52 11.06 10.43
CA GLN A 61 -8.88 10.16 11.53
C GLN A 61 -9.57 8.90 11.01
N ARG A 62 -10.52 9.04 10.08
CA ARG A 62 -11.20 7.91 9.45
C ARG A 62 -10.22 6.96 8.76
N LEU A 63 -9.20 7.48 8.09
CA LEU A 63 -8.12 6.67 7.49
C LEU A 63 -7.29 5.93 8.54
N ASN A 64 -6.98 6.57 9.66
CA ASN A 64 -6.28 5.94 10.78
C ASN A 64 -7.12 4.81 11.42
N ASP A 65 -8.42 5.02 11.59
CA ASP A 65 -9.35 4.03 12.12
C ASP A 65 -9.45 2.83 11.16
N ALA A 66 -9.53 3.08 9.86
CA ALA A 66 -9.52 2.05 8.84
C ALA A 66 -8.21 1.25 8.83
N CYS A 67 -7.07 1.91 8.93
CA CYS A 67 -5.77 1.25 9.02
C CYS A 67 -5.66 0.33 10.25
N SER A 68 -6.19 0.78 11.39
CA SER A 68 -6.19 0.01 12.63
C SER A 68 -7.04 -1.26 12.55
N ARG A 69 -8.17 -1.20 11.82
CA ARG A 69 -9.06 -2.35 11.60
C ARG A 69 -8.49 -3.36 10.61
N THR A 70 -7.97 -2.89 9.48
CA THR A 70 -7.66 -3.74 8.31
C THR A 70 -6.23 -4.28 8.30
N LYS A 71 -5.34 -3.82 9.20
CA LYS A 71 -3.96 -4.34 9.31
C LYS A 71 -3.22 -4.34 7.95
N ILE A 72 -2.97 -3.15 7.41
CA ILE A 72 -2.44 -2.98 6.05
C ILE A 72 -0.92 -3.17 6.03
N THR A 73 -0.43 -3.96 5.06
CA THR A 73 0.99 -4.09 4.73
C THR A 73 1.22 -3.51 3.34
N VAL A 74 2.25 -2.68 3.18
CA VAL A 74 2.57 -2.01 1.93
C VAL A 74 3.99 -2.31 1.45
N GLN A 75 4.17 -2.30 0.14
CA GLN A 75 5.45 -2.34 -0.54
C GLN A 75 5.68 -1.01 -1.24
N VAL A 76 6.93 -0.55 -1.25
CA VAL A 76 7.29 0.73 -1.87
C VAL A 76 7.90 0.54 -3.26
N ASN A 77 7.58 1.46 -4.18
CA ASN A 77 8.08 1.42 -5.56
C ASN A 77 9.22 2.40 -5.87
N HIS A 78 9.61 3.27 -4.92
CA HIS A 78 10.63 4.30 -5.13
C HIS A 78 12.07 3.83 -4.85
N ARG A 79 12.26 2.62 -4.30
CA ARG A 79 13.59 2.04 -4.00
C ARG A 79 13.84 0.82 -4.87
N SER A 80 15.10 0.58 -5.21
CA SER A 80 15.54 -0.64 -5.89
C SER A 80 15.23 -1.91 -5.09
N ASN A 81 15.17 -1.81 -3.75
CA ASN A 81 14.69 -2.87 -2.87
C ASN A 81 13.15 -2.91 -2.79
N GLY A 82 12.50 -2.97 -3.94
CA GLY A 82 11.04 -2.98 -4.06
C GLY A 82 10.39 -4.26 -3.54
N LYS A 83 11.12 -5.16 -2.86
CA LYS A 83 10.56 -6.36 -2.20
C LYS A 83 10.25 -6.13 -0.72
N LEU A 84 10.83 -5.10 -0.10
CA LEU A 84 10.63 -4.82 1.32
C LEU A 84 9.17 -4.47 1.62
N ARG A 85 8.62 -5.13 2.62
CA ARG A 85 7.24 -4.95 3.08
C ARG A 85 7.24 -4.17 4.40
N HIS A 86 6.33 -3.22 4.51
CA HIS A 86 6.19 -2.34 5.65
C HIS A 86 4.78 -2.43 6.20
N ARG A 87 4.67 -2.71 7.50
CA ARG A 87 3.40 -2.61 8.22
C ARG A 87 3.01 -1.14 8.36
N VAL A 88 1.82 -0.78 7.92
CA VAL A 88 1.28 0.57 8.10
C VAL A 88 0.77 0.71 9.53
N ARG A 89 1.18 1.77 10.21
CA ARG A 89 0.70 2.12 11.55
C ARG A 89 -0.43 3.15 11.50
N GLY A 90 -0.43 4.00 10.49
CA GLY A 90 -1.41 5.06 10.31
C GLY A 90 -0.91 6.10 9.31
N PHE A 91 -1.48 7.29 9.40
CA PHE A 91 -1.23 8.44 8.54
C PHE A 91 -0.75 9.64 9.36
N THR A 92 0.07 10.48 8.74
CA THR A 92 0.55 11.72 9.36
C THR A 92 -0.60 12.73 9.51
N PRO A 93 -0.56 13.59 10.54
CA PRO A 93 -1.57 14.64 10.70
C PRO A 93 -1.47 15.76 9.65
N GLN A 94 -0.29 15.94 9.07
CA GLN A 94 -0.01 16.95 8.04
C GLN A 94 0.24 16.28 6.67
N SER A 95 0.01 17.05 5.60
CA SER A 95 0.28 16.63 4.22
C SER A 95 1.77 16.42 3.94
N ALA A 96 2.11 15.67 2.88
CA ALA A 96 3.51 15.48 2.45
C ALA A 96 4.23 16.79 2.11
N ALA A 97 3.47 17.81 1.67
CA ALA A 97 3.97 19.14 1.34
C ALA A 97 4.25 20.02 2.56
N ARG A 98 3.58 19.78 3.70
CA ARG A 98 3.69 20.63 4.91
C ARG A 98 4.40 19.94 6.08
N GLY A 99 4.25 18.63 6.18
CA GLY A 99 4.80 17.83 7.26
C GLY A 99 6.33 17.84 7.22
N LEU A 100 6.94 18.42 8.26
CA LEU A 100 8.38 18.43 8.44
C LEU A 100 8.81 17.19 9.21
N PHE A 101 9.79 16.47 8.69
CA PHE A 101 10.48 15.41 9.40
C PHE A 101 11.97 15.74 9.52
N GLU A 102 12.59 15.17 10.54
CA GLU A 102 14.02 15.34 10.80
C GLU A 102 14.81 14.24 10.09
N LEU A 103 15.81 14.65 9.31
CA LEU A 103 16.77 13.79 8.66
C LEU A 103 17.85 13.34 9.65
N LYS A 104 18.66 12.35 9.25
CA LYS A 104 19.72 11.79 10.12
C LYS A 104 20.80 12.81 10.48
N ASP A 105 20.96 13.84 9.68
CA ASP A 105 21.89 14.94 9.87
C ASP A 105 21.31 16.08 10.73
N GLY A 106 20.08 15.93 11.23
CA GLY A 106 19.38 16.94 12.04
C GLY A 106 18.70 18.04 11.23
N SER A 107 18.82 18.02 9.90
CA SER A 107 18.11 18.95 9.04
C SER A 107 16.61 18.62 8.97
N LYS A 108 15.76 19.63 8.80
CA LYS A 108 14.31 19.45 8.66
C LYS A 108 13.93 19.67 7.21
N THR A 109 13.18 18.72 6.65
CA THR A 109 12.65 18.83 5.28
C THR A 109 11.24 18.28 5.21
N THR A 110 10.52 18.62 4.15
CA THR A 110 9.21 18.05 3.87
C THR A 110 9.37 16.75 3.07
N VAL A 111 8.40 15.86 3.17
CA VAL A 111 8.43 14.61 2.39
C VAL A 111 8.42 14.92 0.90
N ALA A 112 7.64 15.90 0.47
CA ALA A 112 7.62 16.34 -0.94
C ALA A 112 9.00 16.84 -1.42
N GLN A 113 9.68 17.65 -0.60
CA GLN A 113 11.01 18.16 -0.95
C GLN A 113 12.05 17.04 -0.98
N TYR A 114 12.05 16.17 0.03
CA TYR A 114 12.94 15.01 0.11
C TYR A 114 12.80 14.10 -1.12
N PHE A 115 11.58 13.79 -1.54
CA PHE A 115 11.35 12.94 -2.71
C PHE A 115 11.81 13.58 -4.03
N ARG A 116 11.66 14.90 -4.14
CA ARG A 116 12.15 15.65 -5.29
C ARG A 116 13.68 15.66 -5.34
N GLU A 117 14.34 15.88 -4.22
CA GLU A 117 15.81 16.01 -4.16
C GLU A 117 16.53 14.66 -4.25
N HIS A 118 16.05 13.65 -3.52
CA HIS A 118 16.74 12.36 -3.43
C HIS A 118 16.33 11.33 -4.49
N TYR A 119 15.11 11.43 -5.02
CA TYR A 119 14.58 10.45 -5.98
C TYR A 119 14.18 11.09 -7.32
N ASN A 120 14.42 12.40 -7.51
CA ASN A 120 13.97 13.16 -8.68
C ASN A 120 12.48 12.92 -9.01
N LYS A 121 11.65 12.74 -7.96
CA LYS A 121 10.24 12.38 -8.09
C LYS A 121 9.37 13.53 -7.60
N GLN A 122 8.61 14.12 -8.51
CA GLN A 122 7.58 15.10 -8.17
C GLN A 122 6.31 14.35 -7.73
N LEU A 123 5.89 14.57 -6.48
CA LEU A 123 4.67 13.97 -5.95
C LEU A 123 3.45 14.66 -6.58
N THR A 124 2.54 13.87 -7.14
CA THR A 124 1.24 14.35 -7.63
C THR A 124 0.33 14.63 -6.43
N TYR A 125 0.34 13.78 -5.42
CA TYR A 125 -0.58 13.87 -4.28
C TYR A 125 0.09 14.45 -3.03
N ALA A 126 0.92 15.50 -3.20
CA ALA A 126 1.70 16.10 -2.11
C ALA A 126 0.83 16.71 -0.99
N ASN A 127 -0.41 17.06 -1.31
CA ASN A 127 -1.44 17.59 -0.41
C ASN A 127 -2.09 16.50 0.47
N LEU A 128 -1.86 15.22 0.20
CA LEU A 128 -2.35 14.13 1.04
C LEU A 128 -1.37 13.83 2.19
N PRO A 129 -1.85 13.24 3.31
CA PRO A 129 -0.99 12.79 4.38
C PRO A 129 -0.06 11.65 3.92
N CYS A 130 1.05 11.48 4.64
CA CYS A 130 1.96 10.37 4.45
C CYS A 130 1.56 9.18 5.32
N VAL A 131 1.97 8.00 4.88
CA VAL A 131 1.85 6.75 5.61
C VAL A 131 2.99 6.65 6.61
N VAL A 132 2.69 6.34 7.87
CA VAL A 132 3.70 6.12 8.91
C VAL A 132 3.99 4.63 9.01
N VAL A 133 5.25 4.27 8.75
CA VAL A 133 5.78 2.91 8.90
C VAL A 133 6.98 2.90 9.86
N GLY A 134 7.47 1.71 10.17
CA GLY A 134 8.60 1.54 11.09
C GLY A 134 8.20 1.59 12.57
N GLY A 135 9.20 1.59 13.45
CA GLY A 135 9.01 1.55 14.90
C GLY A 135 8.71 2.93 15.50
N SER A 136 8.13 2.96 16.71
CA SER A 136 7.82 4.22 17.43
C SER A 136 9.02 5.16 17.61
N LYS A 137 10.24 4.62 17.71
CA LYS A 137 11.47 5.41 17.92
C LYS A 137 12.00 6.02 16.62
N ARG A 138 11.69 5.42 15.47
CA ARG A 138 12.17 5.83 14.14
C ARG A 138 11.05 5.62 13.12
N PRO A 139 10.01 6.47 13.17
CA PRO A 139 8.95 6.43 12.17
C PRO A 139 9.50 6.88 10.82
N GLU A 140 9.06 6.22 9.77
CA GLU A 140 9.36 6.58 8.39
C GLU A 140 8.07 7.01 7.70
N TRP A 141 8.12 8.12 6.96
CA TRP A 141 6.95 8.71 6.31
C TRP A 141 7.03 8.44 4.81
N LEU A 142 6.01 7.77 4.28
CA LEU A 142 5.95 7.36 2.88
C LEU A 142 4.74 8.02 2.19
N PRO A 143 4.92 8.74 1.06
CA PRO A 143 3.80 9.24 0.27
C PRO A 143 2.85 8.12 -0.16
N ILE A 144 1.54 8.38 -0.17
CA ILE A 144 0.54 7.36 -0.56
C ILE A 144 0.79 6.84 -1.98
N GLU A 145 1.25 7.70 -2.89
CA GLU A 145 1.53 7.36 -4.29
C GLU A 145 2.71 6.40 -4.51
N VAL A 146 3.58 6.21 -3.51
CA VAL A 146 4.70 5.26 -3.61
C VAL A 146 4.41 3.92 -2.94
N CYS A 147 3.21 3.75 -2.38
CA CYS A 147 2.81 2.58 -1.58
C CYS A 147 1.80 1.71 -2.34
N ARG A 148 2.09 0.41 -2.42
CA ARG A 148 1.16 -0.63 -2.88
C ARG A 148 0.81 -1.56 -1.75
N ILE A 149 -0.48 -1.80 -1.53
CA ILE A 149 -0.98 -2.79 -0.58
C ILE A 149 -0.60 -4.18 -1.11
N VAL A 150 -0.01 -4.97 -0.21
CA VAL A 150 0.34 -6.36 -0.46
C VAL A 150 -0.30 -7.23 0.62
N PRO A 151 -0.74 -8.46 0.27
CA PRO A 151 -1.26 -9.36 1.27
C PRO A 151 -0.17 -9.74 2.26
N ASP A 152 -0.59 -9.95 3.50
CA ASP A 152 0.23 -10.50 4.57
C ASP A 152 0.48 -11.98 4.27
N THR A 153 1.46 -12.26 3.42
CA THR A 153 1.96 -13.63 3.22
C THR A 153 2.76 -13.93 4.48
N GLY A 154 2.19 -14.74 5.38
CA GLY A 154 2.76 -15.09 6.69
C GLY A 154 4.02 -15.94 6.64
N GLU A 155 4.98 -15.58 5.79
CA GLU A 155 6.33 -16.13 5.80
C GLU A 155 7.22 -15.17 6.59
N GLY A 156 7.21 -15.39 7.91
CA GLY A 156 8.20 -14.88 8.85
C GLY A 156 9.22 -15.96 9.19
#